data_AF-A0A1Y2G4B0-F1
#
_entry.id   AF-A0A1Y2G4B0-F1
#
_cell.length_a   1.000
_cell.length_b   1.000
_cell.length_c   1.000
_cell.angle_alpha   90.00
_cell.angle_beta   90.00
_cell.angle_gamma   90.00
#
_symmetry.space_group_name_H-M   'P 1'
#
loop_
_entity.id
_entity.type
_entity.pdbx_description
1 polymer ?
#
loop_
_entity_poly.entity_id
_entity_poly.type
_entity_poly.pdbx_seq_one_letter_code
_entity_poly.pdbx_strand_id
1 'polypeptide(L)'
;MSQVDSLWLRFNPYMTQRSYYTFLKGTYFDAIPILLATSPLWSSSCLPLRRLAFCQDLLPNHGVERKETPAFGLQEVSDALDDLTGSARSTPAEMQRERETRVSRRGDDDKMSFAQPIVFHRLHCLTVLSLSTLGANLTSLHLRLPRRSVLTALTAYPAPPSPFAPQPAPFPSLTLLDLSTTMVPAGDLKLPLMLRLMPRLEYLLLDRCSGLVGSREMGEETAKATLRWLGKVIAGLPSSRAEEAIRSWRRISKERPTFVAAPGPDGPSSGTPPPPSVIEKKKRAGRSGYASAPRPARATTTTPSAPPATWAQQQLQAPKLMIRDVQIFPPTPSLLSLSMGLFALPAEIHQMWSAEFKAGLKDSLEKTVVKMEEYLHRWEVWEREGKLEIPVSGAEGGGEGRRWGRKMVGFRREVERVRQEAGLPVVDELAHTGGAPGEEDEVFRRFLKSRDLVVITPSTGHLLLSTFKSLLATPLHSTPSSSASTSPFLSPTPTFSLCLTPDCSSSPGIAHLSLAAGQTNAVKESLEEREAREKGFAEQEERERREWRRPREEHVEGCGHLWSRDEWGEEF
;
A
#
# COMPACT_ATOMS: atom_id res chain seq x y z
N MET A 1 -29.56 11.68 -17.47
CA MET A 1 -28.52 10.71 -17.88
C MET A 1 -28.06 10.00 -16.62
N SER A 2 -28.12 8.68 -16.56
CA SER A 2 -27.61 7.92 -15.42
C SER A 2 -26.10 8.11 -15.33
N GLN A 3 -25.63 8.54 -14.16
CA GLN A 3 -24.22 8.75 -13.91
C GLN A 3 -23.51 7.40 -13.79
N VAL A 4 -22.47 7.17 -14.58
CA VAL A 4 -21.65 5.95 -14.47
C VAL A 4 -20.81 6.06 -13.19
N ASP A 5 -21.08 5.20 -12.22
CA ASP A 5 -20.42 5.18 -10.91
C ASP A 5 -19.45 3.99 -10.73
N SER A 6 -19.56 2.98 -11.59
CA SER A 6 -18.70 1.80 -11.67
C SER A 6 -18.23 1.47 -13.08
N LEU A 7 -17.02 0.93 -13.19
CA LEU A 7 -16.43 0.44 -14.43
C LEU A 7 -15.69 -0.87 -14.16
N TRP A 8 -16.07 -1.94 -14.86
CA TRP A 8 -15.42 -3.24 -14.76
C TRP A 8 -14.83 -3.64 -16.10
N LEU A 9 -13.51 -3.80 -16.12
CA LEU A 9 -12.74 -4.32 -17.24
C LEU A 9 -12.30 -5.75 -16.94
N ARG A 10 -13.04 -6.72 -17.48
CA ARG A 10 -12.76 -8.15 -17.34
C ARG A 10 -12.06 -8.67 -18.59
N PHE A 11 -10.95 -9.36 -18.39
CA PHE A 11 -10.12 -9.95 -19.42
C PHE A 11 -10.17 -11.46 -19.28
N ASN A 12 -10.70 -12.12 -20.31
CA ASN A 12 -10.69 -13.57 -20.41
C ASN A 12 -9.62 -14.00 -21.43
N PRO A 13 -8.38 -14.30 -20.99
CA PRO A 13 -7.31 -14.70 -21.88
C PRO A 13 -7.41 -16.17 -22.33
N TYR A 14 -8.32 -16.96 -21.75
CA TYR A 14 -8.39 -18.42 -21.94
C TYR A 14 -9.58 -18.83 -22.78
N MET A 15 -9.82 -18.11 -23.87
CA MET A 15 -10.87 -18.48 -24.80
C MET A 15 -10.53 -19.79 -25.52
N THR A 16 -11.44 -20.77 -25.45
CA THR A 16 -11.31 -22.12 -26.04
C THR A 16 -11.09 -22.07 -27.54
N GLN A 17 -11.72 -21.09 -28.21
CA GLN A 17 -11.41 -20.74 -29.58
C GLN A 17 -10.69 -19.39 -29.62
N ARG A 18 -9.62 -19.34 -30.43
CA ARG A 18 -8.91 -18.11 -30.71
C ARG A 18 -9.84 -17.18 -31.48
N SER A 19 -10.34 -16.12 -30.86
CA SER A 19 -11.01 -15.01 -31.56
C SER A 19 -10.03 -14.08 -32.29
N TYR A 20 -8.74 -14.46 -32.36
CA TYR A 20 -7.69 -13.60 -32.91
C TYR A 20 -7.87 -13.37 -34.41
N TYR A 21 -8.38 -12.19 -34.75
CA TYR A 21 -7.65 -11.32 -35.67
C TYR A 21 -6.18 -11.29 -35.21
N THR A 22 -5.27 -11.70 -36.08
CA THR A 22 -3.81 -11.78 -35.89
C THR A 22 -3.12 -10.47 -35.46
N PHE A 23 -3.87 -9.39 -35.22
CA PHE A 23 -3.40 -8.01 -35.05
C PHE A 23 -3.10 -7.56 -33.62
N LEU A 24 -3.29 -8.40 -32.59
CA LEU A 24 -3.01 -8.02 -31.19
C LEU A 24 -1.80 -8.75 -30.58
N LYS A 25 -0.84 -9.18 -31.40
CA LYS A 25 0.50 -9.54 -30.91
C LYS A 25 1.18 -8.27 -30.37
N GLY A 26 0.98 -7.99 -29.07
CA GLY A 26 1.66 -6.92 -28.35
C GLY A 26 0.80 -5.73 -27.90
N THR A 27 -0.53 -5.76 -28.08
CA THR A 27 -1.39 -4.72 -27.49
C THR A 27 -1.67 -5.04 -26.03
N TYR A 28 -0.91 -4.40 -25.15
CA TYR A 28 -1.15 -4.42 -23.71
C TYR A 28 -2.19 -3.39 -23.32
N PHE A 29 -2.95 -3.67 -22.27
CA PHE A 29 -3.99 -2.76 -21.76
C PHE A 29 -3.43 -1.68 -20.81
N ASP A 30 -2.10 -1.54 -20.75
CA ASP A 30 -1.38 -0.50 -20.00
C ASP A 30 -1.87 0.92 -20.32
N ALA A 31 -2.35 1.14 -21.55
CA ALA A 31 -2.87 2.42 -22.00
C ALA A 31 -4.20 2.79 -21.32
N ILE A 32 -5.04 1.81 -20.93
CA ILE A 32 -6.36 2.09 -20.36
C ILE A 32 -6.24 2.84 -19.02
N PRO A 33 -5.49 2.38 -18.00
CA PRO A 33 -5.32 3.14 -16.77
C PRO A 33 -4.73 4.53 -17.01
N ILE A 34 -3.84 4.68 -18.00
CA ILE A 34 -3.26 5.98 -18.36
C ILE A 34 -4.32 6.91 -18.95
N LEU A 35 -5.13 6.43 -19.89
CA LEU A 35 -6.22 7.21 -20.50
C LEU A 35 -7.28 7.59 -19.46
N LEU A 36 -7.62 6.67 -18.55
CA LEU A 36 -8.50 6.96 -17.43
C LEU A 36 -7.89 8.02 -16.49
N ALA A 37 -6.59 7.94 -16.23
CA ALA A 37 -5.88 8.89 -15.37
C ALA A 37 -5.78 10.31 -15.95
N THR A 38 -5.64 10.44 -17.28
CA THR A 38 -5.44 11.72 -17.96
C THR A 38 -6.72 12.30 -18.57
N SER A 39 -7.81 11.53 -18.61
CA SER A 39 -9.05 11.97 -19.23
C SER A 39 -9.66 13.16 -18.47
N PRO A 40 -9.98 14.26 -19.17
CA PRO A 40 -10.61 15.43 -18.55
C PRO A 40 -12.04 15.15 -18.07
N LEU A 41 -12.66 14.04 -18.53
CA LEU A 41 -14.02 13.64 -18.12
C LEU A 41 -14.13 13.37 -16.62
N TRP A 42 -13.02 13.03 -15.96
CA TRP A 42 -12.95 12.75 -14.52
C TRP A 42 -12.50 13.96 -13.69
N SER A 43 -12.39 15.15 -14.30
CA SER A 43 -12.26 16.39 -13.54
C SER A 43 -13.59 16.70 -12.84
N SER A 44 -13.51 17.32 -11.65
CA SER A 44 -14.45 17.26 -10.52
C SER A 44 -15.93 17.65 -10.72
N SER A 45 -16.39 17.86 -11.95
CA SER A 45 -17.72 18.39 -12.25
C SER A 45 -18.64 17.43 -13.02
N CYS A 46 -18.12 16.38 -13.66
CA CYS A 46 -18.88 15.69 -14.70
C CYS A 46 -19.33 14.27 -14.33
N LEU A 47 -18.47 13.40 -13.79
CA LEU A 47 -18.81 12.00 -13.47
C LEU A 47 -17.89 11.46 -12.35
N PRO A 48 -18.32 11.27 -11.11
CA PRO A 48 -17.51 10.62 -10.09
C PRO A 48 -17.60 9.09 -10.24
N LEU A 49 -16.77 8.51 -11.12
CA LEU A 49 -16.51 7.07 -11.07
C LEU A 49 -15.84 6.75 -9.74
N ARG A 50 -16.50 5.91 -8.93
CA ARG A 50 -16.04 5.55 -7.57
C ARG A 50 -15.51 4.12 -7.50
N ARG A 51 -15.96 3.26 -8.40
CA ARG A 51 -15.64 1.83 -8.40
C ARG A 51 -14.96 1.44 -9.71
N LEU A 52 -13.77 0.88 -9.62
CA LEU A 52 -13.00 0.47 -10.80
C LEU A 52 -12.43 -0.94 -10.61
N ALA A 53 -12.63 -1.80 -11.59
CA ALA A 53 -12.13 -3.17 -11.56
C ALA A 53 -11.32 -3.50 -12.82
N PHE A 54 -10.13 -4.04 -12.64
CA PHE A 54 -9.33 -4.72 -13.65
C PHE A 54 -9.18 -6.18 -13.22
N CYS A 55 -9.89 -7.08 -13.91
CA CYS A 55 -9.90 -8.49 -13.56
C CYS A 55 -9.45 -9.33 -14.74
N GLN A 56 -8.36 -10.06 -14.57
CA GLN A 56 -7.96 -11.11 -15.48
C GLN A 56 -8.41 -12.45 -14.91
N ASP A 57 -9.19 -13.19 -15.69
CA ASP A 57 -9.68 -14.50 -15.29
C ASP A 57 -8.51 -15.46 -15.03
N LEU A 58 -8.71 -16.37 -14.08
CA LEU A 58 -7.76 -17.44 -13.81
C LEU A 58 -7.79 -18.46 -14.93
N LEU A 59 -6.69 -19.21 -15.05
CA LEU A 59 -6.65 -20.35 -15.96
C LEU A 59 -7.76 -21.32 -15.54
N PRO A 60 -8.61 -21.81 -16.45
CA PRO A 60 -9.58 -22.83 -16.10
C PRO A 60 -8.83 -24.03 -15.52
N ASN A 61 -9.06 -24.32 -14.25
CA ASN A 61 -8.53 -25.52 -13.60
C ASN A 61 -9.40 -26.71 -14.04
N HIS A 62 -9.50 -27.00 -15.34
CA HIS A 62 -10.32 -28.10 -15.87
C HIS A 62 -9.71 -29.46 -15.54
N GLY A 63 -9.58 -29.85 -14.26
CA GLY A 63 -9.24 -31.22 -13.83
C GLY A 63 -7.92 -31.82 -14.35
N VAL A 64 -7.18 -31.12 -15.22
CA VAL A 64 -5.88 -31.53 -15.71
C VAL A 64 -4.90 -31.08 -14.64
N GLU A 65 -4.44 -32.03 -13.82
CA GLU A 65 -3.17 -31.90 -13.13
C GLU A 65 -2.10 -31.64 -14.19
N ARG A 66 -1.88 -30.35 -14.50
CA ARG A 66 -0.75 -29.97 -15.32
C ARG A 66 0.48 -30.30 -14.50
N LYS A 67 1.26 -31.28 -14.96
CA LYS A 67 2.70 -31.29 -14.72
C LYS A 67 3.17 -29.87 -15.01
N GLU A 68 3.75 -29.22 -14.01
CA GLU A 68 4.22 -27.85 -14.09
C GLU A 68 4.93 -27.66 -15.43
N THR A 69 4.39 -26.78 -16.26
CA THR A 69 5.15 -26.36 -17.44
C THR A 69 6.28 -25.53 -16.88
N PRO A 70 7.53 -26.02 -16.94
CA PRO A 70 8.67 -25.34 -16.35
C PRO A 70 8.72 -23.91 -16.89
N ALA A 71 8.93 -22.94 -16.00
CA ALA A 71 9.11 -21.56 -16.40
C ALA A 71 10.21 -21.49 -17.47
N PHE A 72 9.95 -20.73 -18.55
CA PHE A 72 10.83 -20.57 -19.71
C PHE A 72 12.33 -20.63 -19.34
N GLY A 73 13.02 -21.66 -19.83
CA GLY A 73 14.48 -21.82 -19.72
C GLY A 73 15.02 -22.56 -18.49
N LEU A 74 14.21 -22.85 -17.45
CA LEU A 74 14.70 -23.60 -16.28
C LEU A 74 14.79 -25.12 -16.50
N GLN A 75 13.99 -25.68 -17.42
CA GLN A 75 14.11 -27.08 -17.79
C GLN A 75 15.45 -27.38 -18.46
N GLU A 76 15.95 -26.46 -19.29
CA GLU A 76 17.27 -26.60 -19.92
C GLU A 76 18.39 -26.59 -18.87
N VAL A 77 18.22 -25.82 -17.79
CA VAL A 77 19.17 -25.78 -16.66
C VAL A 77 19.04 -27.03 -15.79
N SER A 78 17.82 -27.50 -15.49
CA SER A 78 17.60 -28.73 -14.71
C SER A 78 18.10 -29.96 -15.47
N ASP A 79 17.76 -30.08 -16.75
CA ASP A 79 18.22 -31.16 -17.62
C ASP A 79 19.76 -31.11 -17.75
N ALA A 80 20.36 -29.91 -17.87
CA ALA A 80 21.82 -29.77 -17.86
C ALA A 80 22.47 -30.07 -16.50
N LEU A 81 21.77 -29.81 -15.39
CA LEU A 81 22.26 -30.09 -14.03
C LEU A 81 22.15 -31.59 -13.71
N ASP A 82 21.10 -32.25 -14.18
CA ASP A 82 20.94 -33.71 -14.12
C ASP A 82 21.99 -34.40 -15.00
N ASP A 83 22.31 -33.85 -16.18
CA ASP A 83 23.42 -34.31 -17.03
C ASP A 83 24.80 -34.12 -16.34
N LEU A 84 24.95 -33.11 -15.48
CA LEU A 84 26.19 -32.85 -14.73
C LEU A 84 26.31 -33.67 -13.43
N THR A 85 25.18 -34.11 -12.86
CA THR A 85 25.13 -34.84 -11.58
C THR A 85 24.92 -36.34 -11.74
N GLY A 86 24.56 -36.80 -12.95
CA GLY A 86 24.39 -38.21 -13.29
C GLY A 86 25.70 -39.02 -13.30
N SER A 87 25.85 -39.85 -12.26
CA SER A 87 26.89 -40.88 -12.12
C SER A 87 26.97 -41.84 -13.31
N ALA A 88 28.20 -42.17 -13.68
CA ALA A 88 28.57 -43.15 -14.69
C ALA A 88 27.89 -44.52 -14.54
N ARG A 89 27.30 -45.06 -15.63
CA ARG A 89 27.39 -46.47 -16.09
C ARG A 89 26.46 -46.90 -17.24
N SER A 90 25.87 -45.99 -18.01
CA SER A 90 25.22 -46.36 -19.29
C SER A 90 26.24 -46.31 -20.43
N THR A 91 26.27 -47.37 -21.24
CA THR A 91 27.14 -47.40 -22.44
C THR A 91 26.63 -46.40 -23.48
N PRO A 92 27.51 -45.80 -24.32
CA PRO A 92 27.09 -44.82 -25.33
C PRO A 92 25.96 -45.30 -26.25
N ALA A 93 25.88 -46.62 -26.49
CA ALA A 93 24.84 -47.24 -27.31
C ALA A 93 23.45 -47.31 -26.63
N GLU A 94 23.38 -47.51 -25.31
CA GLU A 94 22.11 -47.49 -24.57
C GLU A 94 21.57 -46.07 -24.42
N MET A 95 22.46 -45.10 -24.20
CA MET A 95 22.11 -43.67 -24.15
C MET A 95 21.48 -43.19 -25.48
N GLN A 96 21.97 -43.70 -26.60
CA GLN A 96 21.46 -43.32 -27.93
C GLN A 96 20.10 -43.97 -28.23
N ARG A 97 19.88 -45.23 -27.83
CA ARG A 97 18.57 -45.89 -27.92
C ARG A 97 17.51 -45.28 -27.00
N GLU A 98 17.88 -44.88 -25.78
CA GLU A 98 16.96 -44.16 -24.89
C GLU A 98 16.61 -42.77 -25.43
N ARG A 99 17.56 -42.05 -26.04
CA ARG A 99 17.27 -40.77 -26.72
C ARG A 99 16.30 -40.97 -27.89
N GLU A 100 16.52 -41.96 -28.75
CA GLU A 100 15.66 -42.20 -29.92
C GLU A 100 14.23 -42.67 -29.54
N THR A 101 14.10 -43.45 -28.45
CA THR A 101 12.79 -43.91 -27.95
C THR A 101 12.04 -42.85 -27.15
N ARG A 102 12.73 -41.95 -26.43
CA ARG A 102 12.08 -40.79 -25.76
C ARG A 102 11.65 -39.70 -26.74
N VAL A 103 12.35 -39.54 -27.87
CA VAL A 103 11.98 -38.57 -28.91
C VAL A 103 10.74 -39.02 -29.69
N SER A 104 10.54 -40.33 -29.89
CA SER A 104 9.42 -40.84 -30.71
C SER A 104 8.09 -41.02 -29.97
N ARG A 105 8.06 -40.94 -28.63
CA ARG A 105 6.83 -41.04 -27.81
C ARG A 105 6.32 -39.71 -27.24
N ARG A 106 7.02 -38.59 -27.49
CA ARG A 106 6.47 -37.25 -27.25
C ARG A 106 5.55 -36.92 -28.43
N GLY A 107 4.35 -37.48 -28.39
CA GLY A 107 3.26 -37.10 -29.28
C GLY A 107 3.08 -35.58 -29.28
N ASP A 108 2.86 -35.04 -30.47
CA ASP A 108 2.71 -33.62 -30.80
C ASP A 108 1.51 -32.93 -30.11
N ASP A 109 0.77 -33.64 -29.26
CA ASP A 109 -0.53 -33.21 -28.73
C ASP A 109 -0.49 -32.37 -27.45
N ASP A 110 0.67 -32.15 -26.81
CA ASP A 110 0.69 -31.51 -25.47
C ASP A 110 1.64 -30.30 -25.33
N LYS A 111 2.08 -29.72 -26.46
CA LYS A 111 2.91 -28.51 -26.46
C LYS A 111 2.21 -27.32 -27.09
N MET A 112 0.94 -27.09 -26.76
CA MET A 112 0.50 -25.69 -26.73
C MET A 112 1.11 -25.04 -25.48
N SER A 113 2.38 -24.63 -25.59
CA SER A 113 2.97 -23.62 -24.71
C SER A 113 2.28 -22.28 -24.99
N PHE A 114 0.99 -22.22 -24.64
CA PHE A 114 0.19 -21.03 -24.75
C PHE A 114 0.79 -20.02 -23.76
N ALA A 115 1.62 -19.12 -24.30
CA ALA A 115 2.15 -18.00 -23.54
C ALA A 115 0.94 -17.26 -22.98
N GLN A 116 0.81 -17.26 -21.65
CA GLN A 116 -0.32 -16.64 -20.98
C GLN A 116 -0.41 -15.19 -21.46
N PRO A 117 -1.57 -14.75 -21.99
CA PRO A 117 -1.76 -13.37 -22.38
C PRO A 117 -1.57 -12.49 -21.15
N ILE A 118 -0.45 -11.78 -21.12
CA ILE A 118 -0.19 -10.78 -20.10
C ILE A 118 -1.07 -9.58 -20.46
N VAL A 119 -2.12 -9.33 -19.68
CA VAL A 119 -3.02 -8.19 -19.90
C VAL A 119 -2.26 -6.87 -19.72
N PHE A 120 -1.41 -6.79 -18.70
CA PHE A 120 -0.59 -5.62 -18.38
C PHE A 120 0.90 -5.92 -18.47
N HIS A 121 1.61 -5.33 -19.43
CA HIS A 121 3.06 -5.48 -19.54
C HIS A 121 3.78 -4.63 -18.49
N ARG A 122 3.35 -3.39 -18.29
CA ARG A 122 3.89 -2.45 -17.31
C ARG A 122 2.81 -2.01 -16.34
N LEU A 123 3.06 -2.26 -15.06
CA LEU A 123 2.13 -1.87 -13.99
C LEU A 123 2.28 -0.40 -13.57
N HIS A 124 3.28 0.34 -14.09
CA HIS A 124 3.44 1.77 -13.78
C HIS A 124 2.22 2.62 -14.16
N CYS A 125 1.41 2.15 -15.11
CA CYS A 125 0.11 2.74 -15.42
C CYS A 125 -0.80 2.86 -14.18
N LEU A 126 -0.70 1.95 -13.21
CA LEU A 126 -1.42 2.00 -11.93
C LEU A 126 -0.88 3.09 -11.00
N THR A 127 0.43 3.39 -11.04
CA THR A 127 1.03 4.52 -10.33
C THR A 127 0.50 5.85 -10.87
N VAL A 128 0.35 5.97 -12.19
CA VAL A 128 -0.22 7.16 -12.83
C VAL A 128 -1.70 7.30 -12.45
N LEU A 129 -2.46 6.20 -12.49
CA LEU A 129 -3.85 6.17 -12.07
C LEU A 129 -4.03 6.56 -10.60
N SER A 130 -3.18 6.08 -9.69
CA SER A 130 -3.31 6.33 -8.25
C SER A 130 -3.11 7.79 -7.85
N LEU A 131 -2.42 8.56 -8.69
CA LEU A 131 -2.15 10.00 -8.50
C LEU A 131 -3.09 10.90 -9.31
N SER A 132 -3.97 10.33 -10.13
CA SER A 132 -4.91 11.08 -10.96
C SER A 132 -6.11 11.61 -10.18
N THR A 133 -6.86 12.55 -10.78
CA THR A 133 -8.14 13.02 -10.21
C THR A 133 -9.15 11.88 -10.07
N LEU A 134 -9.18 10.95 -11.04
CA LEU A 134 -9.99 9.75 -10.94
C LEU A 134 -9.56 8.90 -9.75
N GLY A 135 -8.26 8.61 -9.61
CA GLY A 135 -7.72 7.85 -8.49
C GLY A 135 -8.04 8.48 -7.14
N ALA A 136 -8.07 9.81 -7.04
CA ALA A 136 -8.49 10.53 -5.84
C ALA A 136 -9.96 10.31 -5.44
N ASN A 137 -10.82 9.96 -6.40
CA ASN A 137 -12.25 9.76 -6.21
C ASN A 137 -12.66 8.30 -6.04
N LEU A 138 -11.77 7.35 -6.37
CA LEU A 138 -12.06 5.93 -6.21
C LEU A 138 -12.20 5.56 -4.73
N THR A 139 -13.31 4.92 -4.40
CA THR A 139 -13.58 4.29 -3.09
C THR A 139 -13.33 2.79 -3.15
N SER A 140 -13.54 2.16 -4.31
CA SER A 140 -13.38 0.72 -4.51
C SER A 140 -12.49 0.43 -5.71
N LEU A 141 -11.46 -0.37 -5.52
CA LEU A 141 -10.52 -0.76 -6.57
C LEU A 141 -10.25 -2.26 -6.54
N HIS A 142 -10.57 -2.95 -7.63
CA HIS A 142 -10.23 -4.36 -7.81
C HIS A 142 -9.11 -4.52 -8.84
N LEU A 143 -8.00 -5.12 -8.44
CA LEU A 143 -6.85 -5.44 -9.27
C LEU A 143 -6.60 -6.94 -9.17
N ARG A 144 -7.32 -7.75 -9.97
CA ARG A 144 -7.15 -9.20 -10.00
C ARG A 144 -6.27 -9.60 -11.17
N LEU A 145 -4.96 -9.54 -10.97
CA LEU A 145 -3.94 -9.75 -12.02
C LEU A 145 -3.04 -10.96 -11.68
N PRO A 146 -3.43 -12.18 -12.08
CA PRO A 146 -2.73 -13.41 -11.74
C PRO A 146 -1.23 -13.34 -12.02
N ARG A 147 -0.40 -13.78 -11.06
CA ARG A 147 1.07 -13.86 -11.17
C ARG A 147 1.77 -12.50 -11.38
N ARG A 148 1.08 -11.37 -11.18
CA ARG A 148 1.66 -10.02 -11.30
C ARG A 148 1.74 -9.36 -9.93
N SER A 149 2.90 -8.81 -9.60
CA SER A 149 3.09 -8.06 -8.36
C SER A 149 2.69 -6.61 -8.55
N VAL A 150 1.48 -6.25 -8.12
CA VAL A 150 0.95 -4.88 -8.20
C VAL A 150 1.51 -3.97 -7.10
N LEU A 151 1.99 -4.53 -5.99
CA LEU A 151 2.52 -3.78 -4.84
C LEU A 151 3.64 -2.82 -5.25
N THR A 152 4.47 -3.18 -6.21
CA THR A 152 5.54 -2.30 -6.71
C THR A 152 4.95 -1.03 -7.34
N ALA A 153 3.94 -1.16 -8.19
CA ALA A 153 3.30 0.01 -8.80
C ALA A 153 2.51 0.85 -7.79
N LEU A 154 1.89 0.19 -6.80
CA LEU A 154 1.16 0.84 -5.72
C LEU A 154 2.05 1.48 -4.66
N THR A 155 3.38 1.33 -4.73
CA THR A 155 4.35 1.92 -3.78
C THR A 155 5.48 2.71 -4.45
N ALA A 156 5.63 2.64 -5.77
CA ALA A 156 6.68 3.32 -6.54
C ALA A 156 6.37 4.83 -6.74
N TYR A 157 6.37 5.60 -5.66
CA TYR A 157 6.18 7.06 -5.74
C TYR A 157 7.51 7.81 -5.62
N PRO A 158 7.68 8.90 -6.39
CA PRO A 158 8.84 9.75 -6.22
C PRO A 158 8.86 10.33 -4.81
N ALA A 159 10.08 10.47 -4.26
CA ALA A 159 10.26 11.24 -3.03
C ALA A 159 9.71 12.66 -3.23
N PRO A 160 9.04 13.25 -2.23
CA PRO A 160 8.51 14.60 -2.36
C PRO A 160 9.66 15.57 -2.66
N PRO A 161 9.45 16.57 -3.54
CA PRO A 161 10.50 17.49 -3.98
C PRO A 161 11.04 18.37 -2.84
N SER A 162 10.29 18.46 -1.75
CA SER A 162 10.64 19.20 -0.54
C SER A 162 10.21 18.38 0.67
N PRO A 163 10.93 18.45 1.80
CA PRO A 163 10.49 17.81 3.05
C PRO A 163 9.13 18.33 3.54
N PHE A 164 8.69 19.51 3.06
CA PHE A 164 7.39 20.11 3.37
C PHE A 164 6.28 19.75 2.39
N ALA A 165 6.62 19.28 1.19
CA ALA A 165 5.61 18.89 0.24
C ALA A 165 4.90 17.64 0.80
N PRO A 166 3.55 17.63 0.85
CA PRO A 166 2.83 16.43 1.23
C PRO A 166 3.25 15.31 0.29
N GLN A 167 3.56 14.14 0.87
CA GLN A 167 3.76 12.96 0.05
C GLN A 167 2.44 12.69 -0.68
N PRO A 168 2.45 12.55 -2.02
CA PRO A 168 1.23 12.24 -2.73
C PRO A 168 0.68 10.93 -2.17
N ALA A 169 -0.54 10.98 -1.63
CA ALA A 169 -1.24 9.82 -1.14
C ALA A 169 -1.87 9.11 -2.34
N PRO A 170 -1.51 7.85 -2.63
CA PRO A 170 -2.17 7.11 -3.69
C PRO A 170 -3.58 6.72 -3.27
N PHE A 171 -4.54 6.92 -4.16
CA PHE A 171 -5.96 6.62 -3.92
C PHE A 171 -6.44 7.12 -2.54
N PRO A 172 -6.37 8.43 -2.26
CA PRO A 172 -6.64 9.01 -0.95
C PRO A 172 -8.04 8.73 -0.39
N SER A 173 -9.01 8.36 -1.24
CA SER A 173 -10.39 8.06 -0.85
C SER A 173 -10.72 6.56 -0.83
N LEU A 174 -9.73 5.70 -1.09
CA LEU A 174 -9.96 4.26 -1.22
C LEU A 174 -10.28 3.63 0.12
N THR A 175 -11.44 2.98 0.19
CA THR A 175 -11.93 2.23 1.35
C THR A 175 -11.82 0.73 1.12
N LEU A 176 -11.98 0.25 -0.12
CA LEU A 176 -11.84 -1.16 -0.49
C LEU A 176 -10.77 -1.35 -1.55
N LEU A 177 -9.84 -2.28 -1.29
CA LEU A 177 -8.83 -2.73 -2.25
C LEU A 177 -8.87 -4.26 -2.35
N ASP A 178 -9.16 -4.75 -3.54
CA ASP A 178 -9.11 -6.17 -3.85
C ASP A 178 -7.89 -6.50 -4.71
N LEU A 179 -6.94 -7.23 -4.14
CA LEU A 179 -5.74 -7.74 -4.83
C LEU A 179 -5.81 -9.25 -5.06
N SER A 180 -6.99 -9.84 -4.99
CA SER A 180 -7.18 -11.28 -5.14
C SER A 180 -6.52 -11.77 -6.43
N THR A 181 -5.95 -12.97 -6.40
CA THR A 181 -5.17 -13.63 -7.47
C THR A 181 -3.83 -13.00 -7.82
N THR A 182 -3.54 -11.76 -7.36
CA THR A 182 -2.24 -11.13 -7.64
C THR A 182 -1.09 -11.81 -6.90
N MET A 183 0.13 -11.49 -7.31
CA MET A 183 1.32 -11.95 -6.60
C MET A 183 1.64 -11.03 -5.43
N VAL A 184 1.57 -11.57 -4.22
CA VAL A 184 1.93 -10.91 -2.96
C VAL A 184 2.92 -11.83 -2.24
N PRO A 185 4.24 -11.62 -2.36
CA PRO A 185 5.22 -12.45 -1.68
C PRO A 185 5.07 -12.36 -0.15
N ALA A 186 5.17 -13.48 0.54
CA ALA A 186 5.18 -13.54 1.99
C ALA A 186 6.33 -12.70 2.55
N GLY A 187 6.03 -11.83 3.53
CA GLY A 187 7.03 -10.94 4.12
C GLY A 187 7.46 -9.76 3.24
N ASP A 188 6.80 -9.49 2.10
CA ASP A 188 7.13 -8.33 1.27
C ASP A 188 6.89 -7.01 2.05
N LEU A 189 7.97 -6.24 2.24
CA LEU A 189 7.95 -4.94 2.91
C LEU A 189 7.09 -3.89 2.18
N LYS A 190 6.74 -4.14 0.91
CA LYS A 190 5.84 -3.27 0.14
C LYS A 190 4.40 -3.33 0.60
N LEU A 191 3.92 -4.44 1.15
CA LEU A 191 2.55 -4.53 1.67
C LEU A 191 2.34 -3.58 2.87
N PRO A 192 3.18 -3.60 3.92
CA PRO A 192 3.14 -2.59 4.99
C PRO A 192 3.27 -1.15 4.48
N LEU A 193 4.13 -0.92 3.48
CA LEU A 193 4.30 0.40 2.88
C LEU A 193 3.02 0.86 2.17
N MET A 194 2.39 0.01 1.36
CA MET A 194 1.12 0.30 0.68
C MET A 194 0.02 0.65 1.69
N LEU A 195 -0.14 -0.17 2.72
CA LEU A 195 -1.10 0.06 3.80
C LEU A 195 -0.83 1.38 4.54
N ARG A 196 0.45 1.76 4.70
CA ARG A 196 0.82 3.06 5.30
C ARG A 196 0.37 4.23 4.43
N LEU A 197 0.49 4.10 3.11
CA LEU A 197 0.17 5.13 2.11
C LEU A 197 -1.33 5.30 1.86
N MET A 198 -2.17 4.33 2.24
CA MET A 198 -3.62 4.35 2.05
C MET A 198 -4.35 4.45 3.41
N PRO A 199 -4.38 5.64 4.05
CA PRO A 199 -4.88 5.79 5.41
C PRO A 199 -6.38 5.61 5.62
N ARG A 200 -7.15 5.52 4.53
CA ARG A 200 -8.61 5.31 4.57
C ARG A 200 -9.02 3.90 4.17
N LEU A 201 -8.06 3.01 3.88
CA LEU A 201 -8.36 1.65 3.49
C LEU A 201 -8.95 0.88 4.68
N GLU A 202 -10.19 0.42 4.52
CA GLU A 202 -10.99 -0.28 5.51
C GLU A 202 -11.08 -1.78 5.20
N TYR A 203 -11.11 -2.16 3.92
CA TYR A 203 -11.25 -3.54 3.46
C TYR A 203 -10.12 -3.91 2.50
N LEU A 204 -9.41 -5.00 2.82
CA LEU A 204 -8.38 -5.56 1.94
C LEU A 204 -8.69 -7.02 1.63
N LEU A 205 -8.81 -7.36 0.34
CA LEU A 205 -9.02 -8.73 -0.13
C LEU A 205 -7.73 -9.24 -0.78
N LEU A 206 -7.22 -10.37 -0.30
CA LEU A 206 -5.99 -11.04 -0.76
C LEU A 206 -6.27 -12.52 -1.10
N ASP A 207 -7.44 -12.81 -1.66
CA ASP A 207 -7.83 -14.19 -1.96
C ASP A 207 -6.92 -14.78 -3.03
N ARG A 208 -6.49 -16.02 -2.85
CA ARG A 208 -5.67 -16.77 -3.82
C ARG A 208 -4.44 -15.98 -4.29
N CYS A 209 -3.90 -15.07 -3.47
CA CYS A 209 -2.68 -14.36 -3.80
C CYS A 209 -1.49 -15.31 -3.85
N SER A 210 -0.83 -15.42 -5.01
CA SER A 210 0.34 -16.27 -5.15
C SER A 210 1.50 -15.70 -4.32
N GLY A 211 2.17 -16.56 -3.55
CA GLY A 211 3.32 -16.18 -2.72
C GLY A 211 2.99 -15.79 -1.27
N LEU A 212 1.71 -15.59 -0.92
CA LEU A 212 1.32 -15.18 0.44
C LEU A 212 1.11 -16.38 1.35
N VAL A 213 0.09 -17.21 1.06
CA VAL A 213 -0.16 -18.50 1.71
C VAL A 213 -0.54 -19.47 0.58
N GLY A 214 0.36 -20.40 0.24
CA GLY A 214 0.20 -21.32 -0.91
C GLY A 214 -0.52 -22.62 -0.53
N SER A 215 -1.23 -23.26 -1.48
CA SER A 215 -2.06 -24.45 -1.19
C SER A 215 -1.35 -25.80 -1.21
N ARG A 216 -0.07 -25.87 -1.62
CA ARG A 216 0.67 -27.15 -1.70
C ARG A 216 2.14 -27.10 -1.29
N GLU A 217 2.81 -25.95 -1.42
CA GLU A 217 4.27 -25.84 -1.22
C GLU A 217 4.67 -25.22 0.13
N MET A 218 3.77 -24.48 0.76
CA MET A 218 4.08 -23.82 2.03
C MET A 218 3.81 -24.79 3.17
N GLY A 219 4.87 -25.14 3.89
CA GLY A 219 4.73 -25.85 5.16
C GLY A 219 3.80 -25.09 6.10
N GLU A 220 3.04 -25.82 6.90
CA GLU A 220 2.09 -25.28 7.87
C GLU A 220 2.72 -24.17 8.74
N GLU A 221 3.98 -24.35 9.16
CA GLU A 221 4.74 -23.37 9.94
C GLU A 221 5.00 -22.06 9.19
N THR A 222 5.25 -22.11 7.87
CA THR A 222 5.42 -20.91 7.06
C THR A 222 4.11 -20.15 6.91
N ALA A 223 2.99 -20.86 6.78
CA ALA A 223 1.65 -20.26 6.77
C ALA A 223 1.34 -19.57 8.11
N LYS A 224 1.58 -20.25 9.24
CA LYS A 224 1.45 -19.69 10.60
C LYS A 224 2.29 -18.43 10.78
N ALA A 225 3.58 -18.49 10.42
CA ALA A 225 4.49 -17.36 10.51
C ALA A 225 4.03 -16.17 9.65
N THR A 226 3.53 -16.44 8.44
CA THR A 226 3.02 -15.40 7.53
C THR A 226 1.75 -14.74 8.08
N LEU A 227 0.79 -15.53 8.58
CA LEU A 227 -0.44 -15.01 9.19
C LEU A 227 -0.15 -14.19 10.44
N ARG A 228 0.75 -14.68 11.30
CA ARG A 228 1.22 -13.94 12.47
C ARG A 228 1.92 -12.64 12.06
N TRP A 229 2.74 -12.67 11.02
CA TRP A 229 3.36 -11.47 10.46
C TRP A 229 2.31 -10.48 9.94
N LEU A 230 1.29 -10.94 9.19
CA LEU A 230 0.20 -10.08 8.71
C LEU A 230 -0.55 -9.42 9.85
N GLY A 231 -0.88 -10.17 10.90
CA GLY A 231 -1.49 -9.63 12.12
C GLY A 231 -0.64 -8.51 12.73
N LYS A 232 0.68 -8.73 12.86
CA LYS A 232 1.61 -7.70 13.35
C LYS A 232 1.67 -6.48 12.44
N VAL A 233 1.71 -6.68 11.13
CA VAL A 233 1.75 -5.59 10.14
C VAL A 233 0.54 -4.69 10.32
N ILE A 234 -0.66 -5.26 10.35
CA ILE A 234 -1.93 -4.51 10.42
C ILE A 234 -2.03 -3.74 11.73
N ALA A 235 -1.80 -4.40 12.87
CA ALA A 235 -1.81 -3.74 14.19
C ALA A 235 -0.67 -2.73 14.36
N GLY A 236 0.44 -2.89 13.65
CA GLY A 236 1.60 -2.00 13.70
C GLY A 236 1.51 -0.78 12.78
N LEU A 237 0.53 -0.73 11.85
CA LEU A 237 0.37 0.38 10.90
C LEU A 237 0.27 1.75 11.61
N PRO A 238 -0.54 1.91 12.67
CA PRO A 238 -0.57 3.14 13.46
C PRO A 238 0.79 3.65 13.91
N SER A 239 1.56 2.77 14.54
CA SER A 239 2.89 3.07 15.08
C SER A 239 3.86 3.43 13.95
N SER A 240 3.79 2.72 12.81
CA SER A 240 4.61 3.01 11.63
C SER A 240 4.32 4.40 11.04
N ARG A 241 3.04 4.80 10.97
CA ARG A 241 2.63 6.14 10.51
C ARG A 241 3.15 7.24 11.43
N ALA A 242 2.99 7.08 12.74
CA ALA A 242 3.51 8.02 13.72
C ALA A 242 5.04 8.17 13.62
N GLU A 243 5.78 7.07 13.50
CA GLU A 243 7.25 7.10 13.37
C GLU A 243 7.73 7.74 12.06
N GLU A 244 7.04 7.53 10.95
CA GLU A 244 7.35 8.21 9.69
C GLU A 244 7.14 9.73 9.80
N ALA A 245 6.04 10.16 10.43
CA ALA A 245 5.79 11.57 10.67
C ALA A 245 6.85 12.19 11.61
N ILE A 246 7.26 11.50 12.68
CA ILE A 246 8.37 11.91 13.57
C ILE A 246 9.68 12.04 12.78
N ARG A 247 10.03 11.04 11.96
CA ARG A 247 11.26 11.07 11.13
C ARG A 247 11.23 12.23 10.13
N SER A 248 10.07 12.50 9.54
CA SER A 248 9.88 13.62 8.62
C SER A 248 10.07 14.96 9.35
N TRP A 249 9.49 15.11 10.54
CA TRP A 249 9.70 16.30 11.37
C TRP A 249 11.16 16.51 11.76
N ARG A 250 11.87 15.46 12.18
CA ARG A 250 13.29 15.55 12.54
C ARG A 250 14.15 15.99 11.36
N ARG A 251 13.84 15.53 10.14
CA ARG A 251 14.52 15.98 8.91
C ARG A 251 14.27 17.46 8.66
N ILE A 252 13.00 17.87 8.67
CA ILE A 252 12.57 19.27 8.56
C ILE A 252 13.30 20.15 9.58
N SER A 253 13.30 19.74 10.85
CA SER A 253 13.88 20.54 11.94
C SER A 253 15.40 20.66 11.82
N LYS A 254 16.10 19.65 11.28
CA LYS A 254 17.55 19.64 11.10
C LYS A 254 18.00 20.48 9.91
N GLU A 255 17.22 20.48 8.83
CA GLU A 255 17.55 21.20 7.57
C GLU A 255 17.22 22.69 7.64
N ARG A 256 16.49 23.14 8.66
CA ARG A 256 16.23 24.56 8.85
C ARG A 256 17.56 25.29 9.00
N PRO A 257 17.80 26.35 8.21
CA PRO A 257 18.92 27.23 8.45
C PRO A 257 18.72 27.80 9.85
N THR A 258 19.57 27.37 10.79
CA THR A 258 19.79 28.16 11.99
C THR A 258 20.26 29.50 11.45
N PHE A 259 19.38 30.50 11.47
CA PHE A 259 19.78 31.90 11.33
C PHE A 259 20.79 32.14 12.45
N VAL A 260 22.05 31.89 12.13
CA VAL A 260 23.18 32.42 12.87
C VAL A 260 23.02 33.91 12.64
N ALA A 261 22.72 34.65 13.71
CA ALA A 261 22.64 36.10 13.64
C ALA A 261 23.89 36.56 12.88
N ALA A 262 23.70 37.25 11.75
CA ALA A 262 24.82 37.86 11.05
C ALA A 262 25.60 38.64 12.12
N PRO A 263 26.93 38.47 12.23
CA PRO A 263 27.72 39.21 13.19
C PRO A 263 27.36 40.68 13.04
N GLY A 264 26.87 41.29 14.11
CA GLY A 264 26.30 42.63 14.08
C GLY A 264 27.28 43.63 13.47
N PRO A 265 26.80 44.64 12.74
CA PRO A 265 27.64 45.60 12.02
C PRO A 265 28.46 46.55 12.92
N ASP A 266 28.38 46.46 14.24
CA ASP A 266 28.92 47.47 15.16
C ASP A 266 30.29 47.13 15.78
N GLY A 267 31.09 46.29 15.11
CA GLY A 267 32.52 46.18 15.41
C GLY A 267 33.28 47.33 14.75
N PRO A 268 33.80 48.34 15.47
CA PRO A 268 34.57 49.41 14.87
C PRO A 268 35.81 48.86 14.16
N SER A 269 35.89 49.17 12.88
CA SER A 269 37.05 48.97 12.03
C SER A 269 38.24 49.78 12.54
N SER A 270 39.27 49.12 13.05
CA SER A 270 40.65 49.58 12.88
C SER A 270 41.60 48.40 13.01
N GLY A 271 42.22 48.00 11.90
CA GLY A 271 43.31 47.02 11.92
C GLY A 271 43.25 46.05 10.76
N THR A 272 43.78 46.50 9.62
CA THR A 272 44.49 45.75 8.58
C THR A 272 43.98 44.34 8.21
N PRO A 273 43.51 44.11 6.96
CA PRO A 273 43.11 42.78 6.52
C PRO A 273 44.31 41.82 6.51
N PRO A 274 44.30 40.70 7.26
CA PRO A 274 45.26 39.63 7.03
C PRO A 274 44.98 38.97 5.68
N PRO A 275 46.02 38.54 4.94
CA PRO A 275 45.84 37.84 3.67
C PRO A 275 45.02 36.56 3.87
N PRO A 276 44.25 36.13 2.85
CA PRO A 276 43.35 34.99 2.96
C PRO A 276 44.14 33.71 3.21
N SER A 277 44.17 33.26 4.46
CA SER A 277 44.62 31.92 4.80
C SER A 277 43.52 30.94 4.40
N VAL A 278 43.80 30.26 3.28
CA VAL A 278 43.06 29.09 2.82
C VAL A 278 43.17 28.02 3.91
N ILE A 279 42.16 27.96 4.79
CA ILE A 279 41.99 26.81 5.69
C ILE A 279 41.37 25.69 4.84
N GLU A 280 42.24 25.00 4.11
CA GLU A 280 41.96 23.68 3.57
C GLU A 280 41.65 22.73 4.73
N LYS A 281 40.36 22.45 4.94
CA LYS A 281 39.95 21.30 5.74
C LYS A 281 40.42 20.04 5.00
N LYS A 282 41.57 19.50 5.42
CA LYS A 282 42.05 18.16 5.05
C LYS A 282 40.96 17.13 5.34
N LYS A 283 40.11 16.86 4.36
CA LYS A 283 39.35 15.61 4.31
C LYS A 283 40.36 14.51 4.04
N ARG A 284 40.53 13.60 5.00
CA ARG A 284 41.25 12.34 4.79
C ARG A 284 40.58 11.62 3.62
N ALA A 285 41.24 11.63 2.47
CA ALA A 285 40.85 10.88 1.30
C ALA A 285 41.07 9.40 1.58
N GLY A 286 39.98 8.66 1.76
CA GLY A 286 39.97 7.21 1.61
C GLY A 286 40.25 6.87 0.16
N ARG A 287 41.30 6.09 -0.05
CA ARG A 287 41.80 5.59 -1.33
C ARG A 287 40.72 4.71 -1.99
N SER A 288 40.02 5.25 -2.98
CA SER A 288 39.19 4.47 -3.91
C SER A 288 39.68 4.80 -5.32
N GLY A 289 40.37 3.84 -5.91
CA GLY A 289 40.85 3.92 -7.29
C GLY A 289 39.73 3.59 -8.28
N TYR A 290 39.96 4.01 -9.52
CA TYR A 290 39.19 3.76 -10.74
C TYR A 290 37.89 4.56 -10.91
N ALA A 291 37.92 5.64 -11.69
CA ALA A 291 37.72 5.56 -13.14
C ALA A 291 37.53 6.96 -13.74
N SER A 292 38.35 7.27 -14.73
CA SER A 292 38.35 8.51 -15.51
C SER A 292 37.20 8.52 -16.50
N ALA A 293 36.44 9.62 -16.55
CA ALA A 293 35.61 9.99 -17.70
C ALA A 293 35.74 11.51 -17.95
N PRO A 294 35.95 11.97 -19.21
CA PRO A 294 36.17 13.38 -19.52
C PRO A 294 34.86 14.17 -19.51
N ARG A 295 34.86 15.34 -18.86
CA ARG A 295 33.77 16.33 -18.92
C ARG A 295 34.08 17.35 -20.03
N PRO A 296 33.09 17.74 -20.87
CA PRO A 296 33.29 18.80 -21.83
C PRO A 296 33.27 20.19 -21.17
N ALA A 297 34.09 21.08 -21.72
CA ALA A 297 34.22 22.48 -21.33
C ALA A 297 32.89 23.25 -21.53
N ARG A 298 32.46 23.99 -20.50
CA ARG A 298 31.30 24.87 -20.56
C ARG A 298 31.77 26.30 -20.83
N ALA A 299 31.24 26.86 -21.92
CA ALA A 299 31.43 28.24 -22.34
C ALA A 299 30.94 29.24 -21.28
N THR A 300 31.75 30.28 -21.09
CA THR A 300 31.46 31.53 -20.39
C THR A 300 30.32 32.26 -21.08
N THR A 301 29.18 32.39 -20.40
CA THR A 301 28.11 33.30 -20.81
C THR A 301 27.98 34.41 -19.78
N THR A 302 27.93 35.62 -20.33
CA THR A 302 27.89 36.93 -19.70
C THR A 302 26.66 37.14 -18.83
N THR A 303 26.93 37.84 -17.72
CA THR A 303 26.05 38.33 -16.67
C THR A 303 25.05 39.37 -17.19
N PRO A 304 23.75 39.28 -16.84
CA PRO A 304 22.91 40.45 -16.69
C PRO A 304 22.79 40.87 -15.22
N SER A 305 22.90 42.18 -15.02
CA SER A 305 22.77 42.95 -13.79
C SER A 305 21.51 42.57 -12.98
N ALA A 306 21.70 42.28 -11.70
CA ALA A 306 20.63 42.12 -10.73
C ALA A 306 20.11 43.50 -10.23
N PRO A 307 18.80 43.66 -10.00
CA PRO A 307 18.26 44.86 -9.37
C PRO A 307 18.64 44.91 -7.88
N PRO A 308 18.70 46.12 -7.27
CA PRO A 308 19.06 46.30 -5.87
C PRO A 308 18.03 45.65 -4.95
N ALA A 309 18.50 44.75 -4.09
CA ALA A 309 17.70 44.06 -3.09
C ALA A 309 17.20 45.02 -2.01
N THR A 310 15.93 45.43 -2.10
CA THR A 310 15.15 45.96 -0.98
C THR A 310 14.74 44.81 -0.04
N TRP A 311 15.71 44.20 0.65
CA TRP A 311 15.49 43.18 1.69
C TRP A 311 15.62 43.74 3.12
N ALA A 312 15.79 45.06 3.28
CA ALA A 312 16.17 45.68 4.55
C ALA A 312 15.01 46.14 5.46
N GLN A 313 13.84 45.49 5.38
CA GLN A 313 12.75 45.67 6.36
C GLN A 313 12.11 44.33 6.75
N GLN A 314 12.93 43.30 7.01
CA GLN A 314 12.48 42.20 7.87
C GLN A 314 12.35 42.76 9.30
N GLN A 315 11.14 43.23 9.61
CA GLN A 315 10.68 43.55 10.96
C GLN A 315 11.27 42.56 11.97
N LEU A 316 11.85 43.10 13.03
CA LEU A 316 12.19 42.42 14.28
C LEU A 316 10.91 41.77 14.85
N GLN A 317 10.51 40.63 14.29
CA GLN A 317 9.45 39.81 14.87
C GLN A 317 10.04 39.12 16.09
N ALA A 318 9.33 39.23 17.22
CA ALA A 318 9.65 38.56 18.46
C ALA A 318 10.08 37.10 18.21
N PRO A 319 11.03 36.57 19.00
CA PRO A 319 11.59 35.24 18.79
C PRO A 319 10.50 34.17 18.88
N LYS A 320 10.09 33.65 17.71
CA LYS A 320 9.10 32.57 17.61
C LYS A 320 9.63 31.30 18.28
N LEU A 321 8.78 30.65 19.06
CA LEU A 321 9.08 29.38 19.73
C LEU A 321 9.39 28.31 18.68
N MET A 322 10.64 27.83 18.65
CA MET A 322 11.03 26.79 17.69
C MET A 322 10.75 25.41 18.30
N ILE A 323 9.84 24.65 17.69
CA ILE A 323 9.56 23.28 18.11
C ILE A 323 10.72 22.39 17.66
N ARG A 324 11.38 21.69 18.61
CA ARG A 324 12.53 20.82 18.31
C ARG A 324 12.18 19.34 18.40
N ASP A 325 11.30 18.98 19.33
CA ASP A 325 10.91 17.61 19.59
C ASP A 325 9.39 17.45 19.56
N VAL A 326 8.94 16.37 18.93
CA VAL A 326 7.53 16.07 18.73
C VAL A 326 7.31 14.59 19.05
N GLN A 327 6.32 14.33 19.90
CA GLN A 327 5.77 13.00 20.09
C GLN A 327 4.44 12.90 19.35
N ILE A 328 4.26 11.81 18.59
CA ILE A 328 3.05 11.60 17.78
C ILE A 328 2.30 10.39 18.32
N PHE A 329 1.06 10.61 18.75
CA PHE A 329 0.15 9.54 19.13
C PHE A 329 -0.26 8.73 17.89
N PRO A 330 -0.13 7.40 17.92
CA PRO A 330 -0.56 6.55 16.82
C PRO A 330 -2.10 6.64 16.64
N PRO A 331 -2.61 6.68 15.39
CA PRO A 331 -4.06 6.68 15.12
C PRO A 331 -4.64 5.27 15.29
N THR A 332 -5.94 5.08 15.39
CA THR A 332 -6.46 3.70 15.33
C THR A 332 -6.19 3.04 13.96
N PRO A 333 -6.05 1.70 13.91
CA PRO A 333 -6.01 0.99 12.65
C PRO A 333 -7.24 1.32 11.80
N SER A 334 -7.02 1.74 10.55
CA SER A 334 -8.09 2.06 9.60
C SER A 334 -8.69 0.81 8.98
N LEU A 335 -7.86 -0.23 8.84
CA LEU A 335 -8.25 -1.48 8.24
C LEU A 335 -9.17 -2.22 9.22
N LEU A 336 -10.41 -2.42 8.81
CA LEU A 336 -11.46 -3.10 9.56
C LEU A 336 -11.52 -4.58 9.19
N SER A 337 -11.17 -4.94 7.96
CA SER A 337 -11.22 -6.32 7.50
C SER A 337 -10.04 -6.72 6.63
N LEU A 338 -9.56 -7.95 6.86
CA LEU A 338 -8.71 -8.68 5.94
C LEU A 338 -9.42 -9.95 5.48
N SER A 339 -9.56 -10.07 4.18
CA SER A 339 -10.16 -11.22 3.50
C SER A 339 -9.07 -12.01 2.78
N MET A 340 -8.95 -13.30 3.08
CA MET A 340 -7.89 -14.19 2.58
C MET A 340 -8.45 -15.58 2.26
N GLY A 341 -9.26 -15.64 1.23
CA GLY A 341 -9.79 -16.85 0.64
C GLY A 341 -8.75 -17.64 -0.14
N LEU A 342 -8.28 -18.77 0.38
CA LEU A 342 -7.29 -19.58 -0.36
C LEU A 342 -7.92 -20.77 -1.09
N PHE A 343 -8.57 -21.64 -0.32
CA PHE A 343 -9.20 -22.89 -0.76
C PHE A 343 -10.17 -23.34 0.34
N ALA A 344 -10.93 -24.41 0.10
CA ALA A 344 -11.72 -25.05 1.14
C ALA A 344 -10.76 -25.61 2.21
N LEU A 345 -10.60 -24.86 3.30
CA LEU A 345 -9.76 -25.24 4.43
C LEU A 345 -10.59 -26.13 5.38
N PRO A 346 -10.00 -27.21 5.92
CA PRO A 346 -10.57 -27.88 7.08
C PRO A 346 -10.79 -26.88 8.23
N ALA A 347 -11.88 -27.06 8.99
CA ALA A 347 -12.25 -26.17 10.08
C ALA A 347 -11.13 -26.00 11.13
N GLU A 348 -10.37 -27.05 11.40
CA GLU A 348 -9.22 -27.04 12.31
C GLU A 348 -8.11 -26.09 11.82
N ILE A 349 -7.77 -26.15 10.53
CA ILE A 349 -6.78 -25.26 9.92
C ILE A 349 -7.28 -23.82 9.95
N HIS A 350 -8.56 -23.59 9.66
CA HIS A 350 -9.19 -22.27 9.74
C HIS A 350 -9.05 -21.66 11.15
N GLN A 351 -9.34 -22.43 12.20
CA GLN A 351 -9.20 -21.98 13.59
C GLN A 351 -7.74 -21.68 13.95
N MET A 352 -6.82 -22.58 13.60
CA MET A 352 -5.40 -22.42 13.85
C MET A 352 -4.82 -21.18 13.17
N TRP A 353 -5.12 -20.98 11.89
CA TRP A 353 -4.67 -19.82 11.11
C TRP A 353 -5.24 -18.52 11.65
N SER A 354 -6.52 -18.53 12.04
CA SER A 354 -7.15 -17.41 12.72
C SER A 354 -6.45 -17.10 14.04
N ALA A 355 -6.09 -18.13 14.82
CA ALA A 355 -5.39 -17.94 16.10
C ALA A 355 -4.00 -17.31 15.92
N GLU A 356 -3.20 -17.76 14.93
CA GLU A 356 -1.88 -17.18 14.66
C GLU A 356 -1.94 -15.73 14.19
N PHE A 357 -2.88 -15.42 13.30
CA PHE A 357 -3.13 -14.04 12.89
C PHE A 357 -3.46 -13.16 14.11
N LYS A 358 -4.38 -13.61 14.96
CA LYS A 358 -4.80 -12.88 16.17
C LYS A 358 -3.65 -12.73 17.17
N ALA A 359 -2.81 -13.74 17.33
CA ALA A 359 -1.61 -13.65 18.16
C ALA A 359 -0.64 -12.57 17.66
N GLY A 360 -0.48 -12.45 16.34
CA GLY A 360 0.29 -11.39 15.71
C GLY A 360 -0.30 -10.00 15.93
N LEU A 361 -1.62 -9.87 15.73
CA LEU A 361 -2.36 -8.64 15.94
C LEU A 361 -2.21 -8.15 17.39
N LYS A 362 -2.47 -9.06 18.35
CA LYS A 362 -2.36 -8.79 19.79
C LYS A 362 -0.96 -8.32 20.19
N ASP A 363 0.09 -9.05 19.80
CA ASP A 363 1.50 -8.71 20.10
C ASP A 363 1.86 -7.28 19.67
N SER A 364 1.40 -6.85 18.49
CA SER A 364 1.69 -5.51 17.99
C SER A 364 0.83 -4.41 18.61
N LEU A 365 -0.42 -4.71 18.98
CA LEU A 365 -1.28 -3.77 19.71
C LEU A 365 -0.76 -3.53 21.13
N GLU A 366 -0.34 -4.58 21.84
CA GLU A 366 0.26 -4.47 23.18
C GLU A 366 1.51 -3.59 23.15
N LYS A 367 2.41 -3.80 22.19
CA LYS A 367 3.58 -2.94 21.97
C LYS A 367 3.21 -1.48 21.69
N THR A 368 2.14 -1.26 20.94
CA THR A 368 1.64 0.10 20.66
C THR A 368 1.12 0.77 21.92
N VAL A 369 0.39 0.05 22.77
CA VAL A 369 -0.11 0.54 24.06
C VAL A 369 1.03 0.90 25.01
N VAL A 370 2.02 0.02 25.20
CA VAL A 370 3.20 0.31 26.02
C VAL A 370 3.90 1.58 25.56
N LYS A 371 4.07 1.74 24.25
CA LYS A 371 4.69 2.92 23.66
C LYS A 371 3.86 4.21 23.87
N MET A 372 2.53 4.11 23.83
CA MET A 372 1.64 5.24 24.15
C MET A 372 1.73 5.63 25.62
N GLU A 373 1.81 4.66 26.54
CA GLU A 373 2.03 4.91 27.96
C GLU A 373 3.37 5.62 28.22
N GLU A 374 4.45 5.17 27.57
CA GLU A 374 5.74 5.85 27.63
C GLU A 374 5.68 7.30 27.12
N TYR A 375 4.86 7.56 26.09
CA TYR A 375 4.68 8.91 25.54
C TYR A 375 3.96 9.83 26.52
N LEU A 376 2.86 9.38 27.13
CA LEU A 376 2.15 10.14 28.18
C LEU A 376 3.05 10.39 29.38
N HIS A 377 3.72 9.35 29.88
CA HIS A 377 4.59 9.47 31.03
C HIS A 377 5.71 10.49 30.77
N ARG A 378 6.36 10.42 29.60
CA ARG A 378 7.40 11.39 29.23
C ARG A 378 6.86 12.82 29.17
N TRP A 379 5.63 13.00 28.71
CA TRP A 379 4.99 14.31 28.64
C TRP A 379 4.67 14.88 30.02
N GLU A 380 4.07 14.08 30.90
CA GLU A 380 3.78 14.48 32.28
C GLU A 380 5.06 14.87 33.04
N VAL A 381 6.17 14.18 32.77
CA VAL A 381 7.49 14.56 33.30
C VAL A 381 7.94 15.92 32.72
N TRP A 382 7.80 16.15 31.41
CA TRP A 382 8.16 17.45 30.81
C TRP A 382 7.34 18.60 31.36
N GLU A 383 6.05 18.38 31.58
CA GLU A 383 5.13 19.36 32.16
C GLU A 383 5.54 19.69 33.60
N ARG A 384 5.76 18.66 34.44
CA ARG A 384 6.17 18.82 35.84
C ARG A 384 7.52 19.52 36.00
N GLU A 385 8.48 19.21 35.13
CA GLU A 385 9.83 19.79 35.18
C GLU A 385 9.91 21.16 34.49
N GLY A 386 8.81 21.68 33.93
CA GLY A 386 8.81 22.92 33.15
C GLY A 386 9.64 22.85 31.87
N LYS A 387 9.96 21.65 31.37
CA LYS A 387 10.79 21.41 30.17
C LYS A 387 10.00 21.42 28.86
N LEU A 388 8.71 21.73 28.92
CA LEU A 388 7.89 21.96 27.72
C LEU A 388 8.41 23.16 26.92
N GLU A 389 8.90 24.18 27.62
CA GLU A 389 9.59 25.33 27.05
C GLU A 389 10.97 25.44 27.71
N ILE A 390 12.02 25.08 26.96
CA ILE A 390 13.39 25.19 27.48
C ILE A 390 13.94 26.55 27.03
N PRO A 391 14.18 27.50 27.95
CA PRO A 391 14.96 28.68 27.63
C PRO A 391 16.39 28.26 27.32
N VAL A 392 16.98 28.78 26.24
CA VAL A 392 18.39 28.52 25.92
C VAL A 392 19.26 29.33 26.88
N SER A 393 19.63 28.72 28.00
CA SER A 393 20.67 29.24 28.89
C SER A 393 22.03 29.13 28.18
N GLY A 394 22.52 30.24 27.64
CA GLY A 394 23.82 30.26 26.93
C GLY A 394 24.11 31.52 26.12
N ALA A 395 23.15 32.43 25.96
CA ALA A 395 23.43 33.77 25.46
C ALA A 395 23.63 34.72 26.65
N GLU A 396 24.80 34.66 27.30
CA GLU A 396 25.18 35.61 28.37
C GLU A 396 25.33 37.07 27.88
N GLY A 397 25.09 37.34 26.59
CA GLY A 397 25.05 38.70 26.04
C GLY A 397 23.65 39.10 25.60
N GLY A 398 22.85 39.69 26.50
CA GLY A 398 21.78 40.68 26.25
C GLY A 398 20.70 40.48 25.17
N GLY A 399 20.72 39.39 24.40
CA GLY A 399 19.79 39.12 23.31
C GLY A 399 18.67 38.20 23.77
N GLU A 400 17.42 38.54 23.41
CA GLU A 400 16.23 37.76 23.72
C GLU A 400 16.47 36.25 23.53
N GLY A 401 16.41 35.51 24.63
CA GLY A 401 16.71 34.08 24.66
C GLY A 401 15.78 33.29 23.75
N ARG A 402 16.33 32.50 22.84
CA ARG A 402 15.55 31.55 22.04
C ARG A 402 14.87 30.57 22.99
N ARG A 403 13.57 30.32 22.78
CA ARG A 403 12.83 29.26 23.48
C ARG A 403 12.67 28.06 22.53
N TRP A 404 12.96 26.86 23.04
CA TRP A 404 12.64 25.61 22.33
C TRP A 404 11.40 24.97 22.92
N GLY A 405 10.45 24.61 22.06
CA GLY A 405 9.23 23.91 22.46
C GLY A 405 9.31 22.41 22.23
N ARG A 406 8.65 21.65 23.11
CA ARG A 406 8.28 20.25 22.91
C ARG A 406 6.76 20.16 22.76
N LYS A 407 6.28 19.39 21.78
CA LYS A 407 4.83 19.24 21.54
C LYS A 407 4.42 17.78 21.40
N MET A 408 3.23 17.47 21.87
CA MET A 408 2.56 16.20 21.63
C MET A 408 1.47 16.45 20.60
N VAL A 409 1.38 15.56 19.62
CA VAL A 409 0.43 15.70 18.52
C VAL A 409 -0.25 14.36 18.28
N GLY A 410 -1.47 14.38 17.77
CA GLY A 410 -2.24 13.23 17.36
C GLY A 410 -2.77 13.42 15.94
N PHE A 411 -3.31 12.36 15.34
CA PHE A 411 -3.99 12.46 14.04
C PHE A 411 -5.37 13.08 14.24
N ARG A 412 -5.71 14.09 13.43
CA ARG A 412 -6.92 14.89 13.56
C ARG A 412 -8.18 14.03 13.63
N ARG A 413 -8.41 13.18 12.62
CA ARG A 413 -9.57 12.29 12.53
C ARG A 413 -9.76 11.46 13.80
N GLU A 414 -8.65 10.98 14.37
CA GLU A 414 -8.68 10.12 15.55
C GLU A 414 -9.01 10.91 16.82
N VAL A 415 -8.42 12.10 16.97
CA VAL A 415 -8.70 13.00 18.10
C VAL A 415 -10.16 13.46 18.07
N GLU A 416 -10.67 13.84 16.89
CA GLU A 416 -12.06 14.25 16.70
C GLU A 416 -13.03 13.10 17.05
N ARG A 417 -12.74 11.88 16.57
CA ARG A 417 -13.53 10.69 16.88
C ARG A 417 -13.62 10.42 18.39
N VAL A 418 -12.48 10.37 19.09
CA VAL A 418 -12.46 10.06 20.53
C VAL A 418 -13.10 11.16 21.37
N ARG A 419 -12.97 12.44 20.95
CA ARG A 419 -13.67 13.54 21.63
C ARG A 419 -15.18 13.45 21.42
N GLN A 420 -15.62 13.14 20.20
CA GLN A 420 -17.03 12.93 19.90
C GLN A 420 -17.62 11.78 20.73
N GLU A 421 -16.91 10.65 20.85
CA GLU A 421 -17.29 9.52 21.69
C GLU A 421 -17.35 9.88 23.18
N ALA A 422 -16.48 10.79 23.63
CA ALA A 422 -16.48 11.30 25.00
C ALA A 422 -17.50 12.43 25.25
N GLY A 423 -18.31 12.82 24.25
CA GLY A 423 -19.23 13.95 24.36
C GLY A 423 -18.53 15.31 24.55
N LEU A 424 -17.24 15.39 24.21
CA LEU A 424 -16.47 16.63 24.25
C LEU A 424 -16.68 17.40 22.94
N PRO A 425 -16.74 18.76 22.98
CA PRO A 425 -16.88 19.55 21.77
C PRO A 425 -15.71 19.28 20.81
N VAL A 426 -16.02 19.27 19.51
CA VAL A 426 -15.01 19.34 18.45
C VAL A 426 -14.38 20.72 18.56
N VAL A 427 -13.20 20.78 19.18
CA VAL A 427 -12.48 22.04 19.31
C VAL A 427 -11.77 22.29 18.00
N ASP A 428 -12.03 23.43 17.37
CA ASP A 428 -11.21 23.94 16.27
C ASP A 428 -9.88 24.44 16.85
N GLU A 429 -9.07 23.50 17.34
CA GLU A 429 -7.95 23.73 18.27
C GLU A 429 -6.74 24.39 17.59
N LEU A 430 -6.83 24.68 16.29
CA LEU A 430 -5.97 25.67 15.62
C LEU A 430 -6.07 27.06 16.27
N ALA A 431 -7.15 27.34 17.02
CA ALA A 431 -7.36 28.61 17.70
C ALA A 431 -6.93 28.65 19.17
N HIS A 432 -6.60 27.52 19.84
CA HIS A 432 -6.55 27.46 21.31
C HIS A 432 -5.29 26.85 21.93
N THR A 433 -4.18 26.71 21.20
CA THR A 433 -2.88 26.65 21.87
C THR A 433 -2.71 27.98 22.59
N GLY A 434 -2.80 28.02 23.92
CA GLY A 434 -2.85 29.24 24.76
C GLY A 434 -1.67 30.22 24.67
N GLY A 435 -0.87 30.19 23.62
CA GLY A 435 -0.02 31.30 23.19
C GLY A 435 -0.83 32.28 22.33
N ALA A 436 -0.45 33.56 22.37
CA ALA A 436 -1.10 34.56 21.55
C ALA A 436 -1.09 34.11 20.06
N PRO A 437 -2.21 34.27 19.31
CA PRO A 437 -2.28 33.93 17.90
C PRO A 437 -1.19 34.67 17.12
N GLY A 438 -0.07 33.98 16.87
CA GLY A 438 1.15 34.58 16.30
C GLY A 438 2.47 33.94 16.75
N GLU A 439 2.50 33.26 17.90
CA GLU A 439 3.77 32.75 18.45
C GLU A 439 4.27 31.44 17.85
N GLU A 440 3.38 30.60 17.32
CA GLU A 440 3.81 29.29 16.82
C GLU A 440 4.57 29.38 15.49
N ASP A 441 5.55 28.48 15.36
CA ASP A 441 6.34 28.29 14.17
C ASP A 441 5.49 27.87 12.96
N GLU A 442 5.45 28.74 11.94
CA GLU A 442 4.71 28.52 10.70
C GLU A 442 5.11 27.22 9.99
N VAL A 443 6.38 26.83 10.11
CA VAL A 443 6.88 25.59 9.52
C VAL A 443 6.33 24.37 10.26
N PHE A 444 6.14 24.45 11.57
CA PHE A 444 5.44 23.43 12.36
C PHE A 444 3.96 23.33 11.96
N ARG A 445 3.24 24.45 11.85
CA ARG A 445 1.83 24.45 11.42
C ARG A 445 1.64 23.81 10.04
N ARG A 446 2.51 24.14 9.08
CA ARG A 446 2.49 23.52 7.74
C ARG A 446 2.76 22.03 7.80
N PHE A 447 3.65 21.58 8.67
CA PHE A 447 3.90 20.16 8.92
C PHE A 447 2.66 19.44 9.50
N LEU A 448 1.99 20.05 10.48
CA LEU A 448 0.75 19.48 11.04
C LEU A 448 -0.35 19.37 9.98
N LYS A 449 -0.57 20.45 9.23
CA LYS A 449 -1.58 20.49 8.16
C LYS A 449 -1.30 19.48 7.05
N SER A 450 -0.05 19.33 6.62
CA SER A 450 0.30 18.40 5.53
C SER A 450 0.22 16.92 5.91
N ARG A 451 0.14 16.61 7.21
CA ARG A 451 0.08 15.24 7.74
C ARG A 451 -1.23 14.92 8.48
N ASP A 452 -2.20 15.83 8.43
CA ASP A 452 -3.46 15.74 9.16
C ASP A 452 -3.27 15.50 10.68
N LEU A 453 -2.34 16.26 11.27
CA LEU A 453 -2.03 16.19 12.70
C LEU A 453 -2.59 17.42 13.43
N VAL A 454 -2.86 17.24 14.72
CA VAL A 454 -3.28 18.28 15.67
C VAL A 454 -2.46 18.18 16.95
N VAL A 455 -2.17 19.30 17.61
CA VAL A 455 -1.56 19.28 18.95
C VAL A 455 -2.59 18.71 19.93
N ILE A 456 -2.16 17.88 20.87
CA ILE A 456 -3.05 17.28 21.86
C ILE A 456 -2.62 17.60 23.28
N THR A 457 -3.61 17.62 24.18
CA THR A 457 -3.41 17.74 25.63
C THR A 457 -3.13 16.37 26.27
N PRO A 458 -2.57 16.32 27.49
CA PRO A 458 -2.47 15.06 28.26
C PRO A 458 -3.81 14.33 28.38
N SER A 459 -4.90 15.07 28.66
CA SER A 459 -6.24 14.49 28.79
C SER A 459 -6.71 13.81 27.51
N THR A 460 -6.48 14.43 26.35
CA THR A 460 -6.77 13.83 25.04
C THR A 460 -5.92 12.59 24.80
N GLY A 461 -4.63 12.63 25.19
CA GLY A 461 -3.74 11.48 25.11
C GLY A 461 -4.19 10.29 25.98
N HIS A 462 -4.68 10.54 27.20
CA HIS A 462 -5.26 9.53 28.08
C HIS A 462 -6.53 8.91 27.49
N LEU A 463 -7.40 9.72 26.86
CA LEU A 463 -8.59 9.21 26.15
C LEU A 463 -8.19 8.28 25.00
N LEU A 464 -7.24 8.70 24.15
CA LEU A 464 -6.71 7.86 23.06
C LEU A 464 -6.15 6.53 23.58
N LEU A 465 -5.35 6.58 24.65
CA LEU A 465 -4.81 5.38 25.28
C LEU A 465 -5.92 4.44 25.79
N SER A 466 -6.96 5.00 26.42
CA SER A 466 -8.11 4.23 26.91
C SER A 466 -8.85 3.55 25.76
N THR A 467 -9.04 4.23 24.62
CA THR A 467 -9.64 3.64 23.42
C THR A 467 -8.81 2.47 22.89
N PHE A 468 -7.47 2.60 22.84
CA PHE A 468 -6.59 1.49 22.45
C PHE A 468 -6.63 0.31 23.42
N LYS A 469 -6.71 0.57 24.73
CA LYS A 469 -6.88 -0.49 25.74
C LYS A 469 -8.22 -1.21 25.59
N SER A 470 -9.28 -0.48 25.25
CA SER A 470 -10.59 -1.08 24.94
C SER A 470 -10.52 -1.98 23.69
N LEU A 471 -9.81 -1.56 22.64
CA LEU A 471 -9.58 -2.40 21.45
C LEU A 471 -8.83 -3.70 21.80
N LEU A 472 -7.85 -3.64 22.70
CA LEU A 472 -7.14 -4.83 23.20
C LEU A 472 -8.02 -5.75 24.05
N ALA A 473 -8.92 -5.17 24.86
CA ALA A 473 -9.80 -5.92 25.76
C ALA A 473 -10.98 -6.58 25.04
N THR A 474 -11.38 -6.05 23.88
CA THR A 474 -12.51 -6.56 23.11
C THR A 474 -12.16 -7.92 22.51
N PRO A 475 -12.87 -9.01 22.89
CA PRO A 475 -12.61 -10.32 22.31
C PRO A 475 -12.91 -10.30 20.81
N LEU A 476 -11.93 -10.70 20.00
CA LEU A 476 -12.02 -10.75 18.53
C LEU A 476 -13.04 -11.78 17.97
N HIS A 477 -14.00 -12.24 18.78
CA HIS A 477 -14.85 -13.39 18.49
C HIS A 477 -16.31 -13.26 18.95
N SER A 478 -16.72 -12.18 19.61
CA SER A 478 -18.15 -12.00 19.87
C SER A 478 -18.81 -11.59 18.56
N THR A 479 -19.39 -12.55 17.85
CA THR A 479 -20.44 -12.27 16.87
C THR A 479 -21.48 -11.38 17.59
N PRO A 480 -21.77 -10.18 17.08
CA PRO A 480 -22.80 -9.36 17.70
C PRO A 480 -24.10 -10.18 17.64
N SER A 481 -24.61 -10.57 18.80
CA SER A 481 -25.91 -11.22 18.88
C SER A 481 -26.93 -10.25 18.27
N SER A 482 -27.61 -10.67 17.19
CA SER A 482 -28.46 -9.84 16.32
C SER A 482 -29.70 -9.22 16.98
N SER A 483 -29.79 -9.21 18.32
CA SER A 483 -30.97 -8.83 19.08
C SER A 483 -30.88 -7.45 19.78
N ALA A 484 -29.91 -6.59 19.46
CA ALA A 484 -29.75 -5.30 20.15
C ALA A 484 -30.39 -4.10 19.41
N SER A 485 -31.62 -3.81 19.84
CA SER A 485 -32.44 -2.58 19.71
C SER A 485 -31.70 -1.22 19.63
N THR A 486 -31.90 -0.51 18.50
CA THR A 486 -32.24 0.93 18.29
C THR A 486 -31.58 2.08 19.09
N SER A 487 -30.33 1.99 19.55
CA SER A 487 -29.54 3.21 19.86
C SER A 487 -28.56 3.51 18.72
N PRO A 488 -28.84 4.46 17.81
CA PRO A 488 -27.98 4.77 16.68
C PRO A 488 -26.74 5.62 17.01
N PHE A 489 -26.49 5.97 18.28
CA PHE A 489 -25.49 6.98 18.64
C PHE A 489 -24.22 6.45 19.34
N LEU A 490 -24.15 5.15 19.64
CA LEU A 490 -22.95 4.52 20.18
C LEU A 490 -22.65 3.25 19.38
N SER A 491 -22.20 3.42 18.13
CA SER A 491 -21.72 2.28 17.36
C SER A 491 -20.56 1.63 18.11
N PRO A 492 -20.61 0.33 18.45
CA PRO A 492 -19.47 -0.35 19.04
C PRO A 492 -18.25 -0.14 18.15
N THR A 493 -17.09 0.10 18.76
CA THR A 493 -15.82 0.21 18.04
C THR A 493 -15.70 -0.98 17.09
N PRO A 494 -15.51 -0.75 15.78
CA PRO A 494 -15.58 -1.84 14.81
C PRO A 494 -14.47 -2.85 15.12
N THR A 495 -14.88 -4.07 15.44
CA THR A 495 -13.95 -5.17 15.70
C THR A 495 -13.32 -5.61 14.38
N PHE A 496 -11.99 -5.71 14.35
CA PHE A 496 -11.27 -6.20 13.19
C PHE A 496 -11.75 -7.61 12.78
N SER A 497 -12.11 -7.81 11.52
CA SER A 497 -12.55 -9.11 10.98
C SER A 497 -11.49 -9.74 10.08
N LEU A 498 -11.15 -11.00 10.35
CA LEU A 498 -10.38 -11.85 9.42
C LEU A 498 -11.33 -12.87 8.82
N CYS A 499 -11.50 -12.86 7.49
CA CYS A 499 -12.30 -13.86 6.79
C CYS A 499 -11.40 -14.73 5.91
N LEU A 500 -11.33 -16.02 6.21
CA LEU A 500 -10.56 -17.00 5.40
C LEU A 500 -11.46 -17.78 4.43
N THR A 501 -12.76 -17.50 4.44
CA THR A 501 -13.74 -18.08 3.52
C THR A 501 -13.46 -17.55 2.11
N PRO A 502 -13.25 -18.42 1.11
CA PRO A 502 -13.00 -17.97 -0.26
C PRO A 502 -14.22 -17.27 -0.87
N ASP A 503 -14.01 -16.10 -1.49
CA ASP A 503 -15.09 -15.39 -2.21
C ASP A 503 -14.66 -14.69 -3.51
N CYS A 504 -13.45 -14.93 -4.00
CA CYS A 504 -13.04 -14.36 -5.27
C CYS A 504 -13.78 -15.04 -6.43
N SER A 505 -14.83 -14.37 -6.89
CA SER A 505 -15.68 -14.70 -8.05
C SER A 505 -14.99 -14.79 -9.40
N SER A 506 -13.66 -14.85 -9.47
CA SER A 506 -12.95 -15.24 -10.69
C SER A 506 -13.17 -16.73 -10.97
N SER A 507 -14.44 -17.07 -11.23
CA SER A 507 -14.79 -18.11 -12.18
C SER A 507 -13.98 -17.83 -13.45
N PRO A 508 -13.33 -18.83 -14.05
CA PRO A 508 -12.88 -18.67 -15.42
C PRO A 508 -14.13 -18.27 -16.22
N GLY A 509 -14.17 -17.07 -16.79
CA GLY A 509 -15.23 -16.77 -17.75
C GLY A 509 -15.09 -17.81 -18.87
N ILE A 510 -16.16 -18.50 -19.23
CA ILE A 510 -16.09 -19.32 -20.43
C ILE A 510 -16.30 -18.37 -21.61
N ALA A 511 -15.50 -18.52 -22.66
CA ALA A 511 -15.62 -17.63 -23.82
C ALA A 511 -16.97 -17.83 -24.52
N HIS A 512 -17.85 -16.83 -24.41
CA HIS A 512 -19.16 -16.85 -25.08
C HIS A 512 -19.09 -16.70 -26.61
N LEU A 513 -17.89 -16.50 -27.18
CA LEU A 513 -17.71 -16.32 -28.62
C LEU A 513 -16.60 -17.22 -29.16
N SER A 514 -17.02 -18.40 -29.58
CA SER A 514 -16.27 -19.28 -30.45
C SER A 514 -16.54 -18.93 -31.92
N LEU A 515 -15.68 -18.11 -32.52
CA LEU A 515 -15.63 -17.98 -33.98
C LEU A 515 -14.60 -18.99 -34.50
N ALA A 516 -15.09 -20.08 -35.09
CA ALA A 516 -14.26 -21.11 -35.70
C ALA A 516 -13.63 -20.59 -37.01
N ALA A 517 -12.71 -19.63 -36.90
CA ALA A 517 -11.92 -19.14 -38.02
C ALA A 517 -10.63 -19.96 -38.10
N GLY A 518 -10.63 -21.05 -38.87
CA GLY A 518 -9.37 -21.66 -39.33
C GLY A 518 -9.27 -23.18 -39.37
N GLN A 519 -10.28 -23.95 -38.97
CA GLN A 519 -10.28 -25.39 -39.24
C GLN A 519 -10.83 -25.65 -40.64
N THR A 520 -9.93 -25.89 -41.60
CA THR A 520 -10.26 -26.20 -43.00
C THR A 520 -10.96 -27.54 -43.20
N ASN A 521 -11.13 -28.33 -42.14
CA ASN A 521 -11.92 -29.57 -42.08
C ASN A 521 -13.01 -29.54 -41.00
N ALA A 522 -13.43 -28.34 -40.55
CA ALA A 522 -14.54 -28.25 -39.60
C ALA A 522 -15.80 -28.86 -40.21
N VAL A 523 -16.16 -30.04 -39.72
CA VAL A 523 -17.54 -30.54 -39.79
C VAL A 523 -18.44 -29.36 -39.45
N LYS A 524 -19.45 -29.09 -40.29
CA LYS A 524 -20.44 -28.04 -40.02
C LYS A 524 -21.12 -28.37 -38.69
N GLU A 525 -20.56 -27.88 -37.59
CA GLU A 525 -21.22 -27.86 -36.29
C GLU A 525 -22.55 -27.15 -36.52
N SER A 526 -23.64 -27.87 -36.28
CA SER A 526 -24.97 -27.31 -36.43
C SER A 526 -25.16 -26.17 -35.42
N LEU A 527 -26.02 -25.22 -35.75
CA LEU A 527 -26.35 -24.13 -34.83
C LEU A 527 -26.86 -24.67 -33.48
N GLU A 528 -27.62 -25.77 -33.51
CA GLU A 528 -28.13 -26.46 -32.32
C GLU A 528 -27.02 -27.09 -31.46
N GLU A 529 -26.03 -27.77 -32.07
CA GLU A 529 -24.88 -28.32 -31.33
C GLU A 529 -24.06 -27.22 -30.65
N ARG A 530 -23.90 -26.09 -31.33
CA ARG A 530 -23.22 -24.92 -30.79
C ARG A 530 -23.99 -24.33 -29.61
N GLU A 531 -25.29 -24.11 -29.75
CA GLU A 531 -26.15 -23.60 -28.67
C GLU A 531 -26.18 -24.54 -27.47
N ALA A 532 -26.26 -25.85 -27.70
CA ALA A 532 -26.22 -26.86 -26.64
C ALA A 532 -24.86 -26.85 -25.90
N ARG A 533 -23.75 -26.70 -26.63
CA ARG A 533 -22.42 -26.57 -26.05
C ARG A 533 -22.26 -25.26 -25.26
N GLU A 534 -22.68 -24.13 -25.82
CA GLU A 534 -22.66 -22.83 -25.14
C GLU A 534 -23.54 -22.82 -23.88
N LYS A 535 -24.71 -23.46 -23.94
CA LYS A 535 -25.58 -23.67 -22.78
C LYS A 535 -24.93 -24.56 -21.73
N GLY A 536 -24.32 -25.68 -22.11
CA GLY A 536 -23.61 -26.56 -21.17
C GLY A 536 -22.44 -25.86 -20.48
N PHE A 537 -21.72 -25.00 -21.20
CA PHE A 537 -20.71 -24.12 -20.60
C PHE A 537 -21.33 -23.09 -19.65
N ALA A 538 -22.42 -22.42 -20.04
CA ALA A 538 -23.09 -21.46 -19.16
C ALA A 538 -23.60 -22.11 -17.87
N GLU A 539 -24.20 -23.31 -17.95
CA GLU A 539 -24.67 -24.07 -16.78
C GLU A 539 -23.51 -24.55 -15.90
N GLN A 540 -22.39 -24.99 -16.50
CA GLN A 540 -21.19 -25.33 -15.75
C GLN A 540 -20.58 -24.10 -15.07
N GLU A 541 -20.50 -22.96 -15.76
CA GLU A 541 -20.03 -21.71 -15.18
C GLU A 541 -20.93 -21.27 -14.03
N GLU A 542 -22.25 -21.37 -14.18
CA GLU A 542 -23.19 -21.05 -13.11
C GLU A 542 -23.03 -21.98 -11.91
N ARG A 543 -22.85 -23.29 -12.14
CA ARG A 543 -22.57 -24.27 -11.07
C ARG A 543 -21.26 -23.95 -10.37
N GLU A 544 -20.18 -23.77 -11.12
CA GLU A 544 -18.87 -23.41 -10.56
C GLU A 544 -18.97 -22.08 -9.80
N ARG A 545 -19.64 -21.06 -10.35
CA ARG A 545 -19.85 -19.77 -9.71
C ARG A 545 -20.56 -19.92 -8.36
N ARG A 546 -21.59 -20.78 -8.28
CA ARG A 546 -22.28 -21.12 -7.03
C ARG A 546 -21.39 -21.89 -6.05
N GLU A 547 -20.46 -22.70 -6.54
CA GLU A 547 -19.48 -23.42 -5.70
C GLU A 547 -18.36 -22.49 -5.17
N TRP A 548 -17.93 -21.52 -5.99
CA TRP A 548 -16.86 -20.57 -5.66
C TRP A 548 -17.31 -19.48 -4.69
N ARG A 549 -18.56 -19.01 -4.82
CA ARG A 549 -19.15 -18.03 -3.90
C ARG A 549 -19.80 -18.76 -2.75
N ARG A 550 -19.15 -18.71 -1.59
CA ARG A 550 -19.72 -19.32 -0.40
C ARG A 550 -20.97 -18.56 0.06
N PRO A 551 -21.98 -19.22 0.64
CA PRO A 551 -23.14 -18.56 1.20
C PRO A 551 -22.74 -17.44 2.16
N ARG A 552 -23.54 -16.36 2.26
CA ARG A 552 -23.21 -15.20 3.12
C ARG A 552 -22.98 -15.63 4.58
N GLU A 553 -23.64 -16.69 5.02
CA GLU A 553 -23.59 -17.26 6.37
C GLU A 553 -22.24 -17.93 6.67
N GLU A 554 -21.48 -18.34 5.65
CA GLU A 554 -20.12 -18.87 5.82
C GLU A 554 -19.07 -17.76 5.96
N HIS A 555 -19.43 -16.51 5.70
CA HIS A 555 -18.54 -15.37 5.86
C HIS A 555 -18.60 -14.80 7.28
N VAL A 556 -17.48 -14.23 7.70
CA VAL A 556 -17.44 -13.44 8.94
C VAL A 556 -18.23 -12.15 8.70
N GLU A 557 -19.13 -11.82 9.62
CA GLU A 557 -19.93 -10.61 9.53
C GLU A 557 -19.05 -9.35 9.36
N GLY A 558 -19.45 -8.48 8.44
CA GLY A 558 -18.70 -7.26 8.13
C GLY A 558 -17.35 -7.49 7.45
N CYS A 559 -17.08 -8.67 6.89
CA CYS A 559 -15.84 -8.88 6.15
C CYS A 559 -15.82 -8.14 4.80
N GLY A 560 -14.61 -7.93 4.27
CA GLY A 560 -14.41 -7.26 2.99
C GLY A 560 -15.06 -7.98 1.80
N HIS A 561 -15.27 -9.29 1.88
CA HIS A 561 -15.98 -10.06 0.86
C HIS A 561 -17.45 -9.65 0.74
N LEU A 562 -18.18 -9.64 1.85
CA LEU A 562 -19.58 -9.23 1.88
C LEU A 562 -19.73 -7.76 1.47
N TRP A 563 -18.83 -6.90 1.96
CA TRP A 563 -18.80 -5.49 1.54
C TRP A 563 -18.58 -5.33 0.03
N SER A 564 -17.66 -6.11 -0.55
CA SER A 564 -17.42 -6.13 -2.00
C SER A 564 -18.65 -6.60 -2.77
N ARG A 565 -19.36 -7.64 -2.30
CA ARG A 565 -20.62 -8.09 -2.93
C ARG A 565 -21.68 -7.00 -2.90
N ASP A 566 -21.87 -6.34 -1.77
CA ASP A 566 -22.86 -5.28 -1.62
C ASP A 566 -22.50 -4.07 -2.50
N GLU A 567 -21.20 -3.74 -2.59
CA GLU A 567 -20.72 -2.65 -3.44
C GLU A 567 -20.87 -2.93 -4.94
N TRP A 568 -20.76 -4.17 -5.41
CA TRP A 568 -20.87 -4.46 -6.85
C TRP A 568 -22.25 -5.01 -7.25
N GLY A 569 -23.10 -5.37 -6.29
CA GLY A 569 -24.36 -6.07 -6.49
C GLY A 569 -24.17 -7.59 -6.50
N GLU A 570 -25.12 -8.33 -5.93
CA GLU A 570 -25.05 -9.81 -5.85
C GLU A 570 -25.05 -10.50 -7.23
N GLU A 571 -25.60 -9.83 -8.25
CA GLU A 571 -25.86 -10.41 -9.59
C GLU A 571 -24.66 -10.45 -10.54
N PHE A 572 -23.51 -9.85 -10.18
CA PHE A 572 -22.27 -10.02 -10.94
C PHE A 572 -21.47 -11.20 -10.43
#